data_AF-A0A062TQJ5-F1
#
_entry.id   AF-A0A062TQJ5-F1
#
_cell.length_a   1.000
_cell.length_b   1.000
_cell.length_c   1.000
_cell.angle_alpha   90.00
_cell.angle_beta   90.00
_cell.angle_gamma   90.00
#
_symmetry.space_group_name_H-M   'P 1'
#
loop_
_entity.id
_entity.type
_entity.pdbx_description
1 polymer ?
#
loop_
_entity_poly.entity_id
_entity_poly.type
_entity_poly.pdbx_seq_one_letter_code
_entity_poly.pdbx_strand_id
1 'polypeptide(L)'
;MADHVSLSSVESAAIRDVAERAMLQGNQVSDIAPWSKALVVHMAYTLSETLKAEICAQYPSLEYYRQEGSPHNPPDEGFIHGGFAISFPRPRAAG
;
A
#
# COMPACT_ATOMS: atom_id res chain seq x y z
N MET A 1 -19.06 8.59 14.02
CA MET A 1 -19.07 7.38 13.17
C MET A 1 -17.78 7.44 12.40
N ALA A 2 -16.86 6.49 12.59
CA ALA A 2 -15.65 6.46 11.78
C ALA A 2 -16.07 5.96 10.39
N ASP A 3 -15.94 6.81 9.37
CA ASP A 3 -16.14 6.40 7.99
C ASP A 3 -15.08 5.34 7.69
N HIS A 4 -15.50 4.06 7.70
CA HIS A 4 -14.62 2.97 7.30
C HIS A 4 -14.35 3.12 5.81
N VAL A 5 -13.13 3.52 5.48
CA VAL A 5 -12.65 3.59 4.10
C VAL A 5 -12.81 2.21 3.47
N SER A 6 -13.74 2.09 2.53
CA SER A 6 -14.13 0.83 1.92
C SER A 6 -13.27 0.55 0.68
N LEU A 7 -12.72 -0.66 0.58
CA LEU A 7 -11.92 -1.11 -0.57
C LEU A 7 -12.74 -1.44 -1.83
N SER A 8 -14.05 -1.15 -1.84
CA SER A 8 -14.96 -1.48 -2.94
C SER A 8 -14.61 -0.80 -4.26
N SER A 9 -13.85 0.31 -4.23
CA SER A 9 -13.34 1.02 -5.40
C SER A 9 -12.05 0.43 -5.98
N VAL A 10 -11.42 -0.54 -5.31
CA VAL A 10 -10.17 -1.17 -5.73
C VAL A 10 -10.50 -2.45 -6.50
N GLU A 11 -10.54 -2.38 -7.83
CA GLU A 11 -10.92 -3.53 -8.67
C GLU A 11 -9.82 -4.59 -8.79
N SER A 12 -8.56 -4.20 -8.57
CA SER A 12 -7.43 -5.13 -8.56
C SER A 12 -7.51 -6.08 -7.36
N ALA A 13 -7.84 -7.35 -7.61
CA ALA A 13 -7.93 -8.39 -6.59
C ALA A 13 -6.62 -8.55 -5.80
N ALA A 14 -5.46 -8.45 -6.46
CA ALA A 14 -4.17 -8.53 -5.80
C ALA A 14 -3.95 -7.36 -4.83
N ILE A 15 -4.24 -6.12 -5.25
CA ILE A 15 -4.09 -4.94 -4.38
C ILE A 15 -5.07 -5.00 -3.20
N ARG A 16 -6.30 -5.48 -3.44
CA ARG A 16 -7.30 -5.66 -2.39
C ARG A 16 -6.87 -6.71 -1.36
N ASP A 17 -6.39 -7.87 -1.81
CA ASP A 17 -5.88 -8.93 -0.93
C ASP A 17 -4.70 -8.44 -0.07
N VAL A 18 -3.77 -7.68 -0.67
CA VAL A 18 -2.66 -7.06 0.07
C VAL A 18 -3.17 -6.14 1.19
N ALA A 19 -4.15 -5.28 0.89
CA ALA A 19 -4.74 -4.38 1.88
C ALA A 19 -5.45 -5.15 3.01
N GLU A 20 -6.28 -6.14 2.65
CA GLU A 20 -7.00 -6.98 3.61
C GLU A 20 -6.04 -7.75 4.54
N ARG A 21 -4.97 -8.33 3.99
CA ARG A 21 -3.96 -9.03 4.78
C ARG A 21 -3.17 -8.11 5.68
N ALA A 22 -2.82 -6.91 5.20
CA ALA A 22 -2.21 -5.90 6.05
C ALA A 22 -3.14 -5.52 7.20
N MET A 23 -4.45 -5.37 6.94
CA MET A 23 -5.45 -5.09 7.98
C MET A 23 -5.57 -6.23 9.00
N LEU A 24 -5.53 -7.49 8.55
CA LEU A 24 -5.51 -8.67 9.44
C LEU A 24 -4.26 -8.71 10.34
N GLN A 25 -3.15 -8.11 9.92
CA GLN A 25 -1.93 -7.94 10.72
C GLN A 25 -1.96 -6.70 11.63
N GLY A 26 -3.11 -6.02 11.75
CA GLY A 26 -3.28 -4.84 12.58
C GLY A 26 -2.95 -3.52 11.89
N ASN A 27 -2.74 -3.52 10.56
CA ASN A 27 -2.66 -2.29 9.79
C ASN A 27 -4.06 -1.71 9.52
N GLN A 28 -4.15 -0.50 8.99
CA GLN A 28 -5.42 0.16 8.66
C GLN A 28 -5.26 0.96 7.38
N VAL A 29 -6.31 1.03 6.57
CA VAL A 29 -6.36 1.96 5.44
C VAL A 29 -6.52 3.37 6.00
N SER A 30 -5.60 4.26 5.67
CA SER A 30 -5.65 5.67 6.05
C SER A 30 -6.43 6.51 5.04
N ASP A 31 -6.27 6.23 3.74
CA ASP A 31 -6.95 6.95 2.66
C ASP A 31 -6.99 6.12 1.37
N ILE A 32 -7.89 6.46 0.45
CA ILE A 32 -7.89 5.97 -0.93
C ILE A 32 -7.95 7.18 -1.85
N ALA A 33 -6.84 7.48 -2.51
CA ALA A 33 -6.69 8.69 -3.31
C ALA A 33 -6.31 8.38 -4.77
N PRO A 34 -6.90 9.10 -5.75
CA PRO A 34 -6.45 9.00 -7.12
C PRO A 34 -5.11 9.72 -7.29
N TRP A 35 -4.13 9.02 -7.84
CA TRP A 35 -2.90 9.59 -8.40
C TRP A 35 -3.00 9.69 -9.91
N SER A 36 -2.06 10.42 -10.53
CA SER A 36 -2.07 10.72 -11.97
C SER A 36 -2.19 9.50 -12.90
N LYS A 37 -1.87 8.29 -12.42
CA LYS A 37 -1.92 7.04 -13.19
C LYS A 37 -2.56 5.85 -12.46
N ALA A 38 -2.93 6.00 -11.18
CA ALA A 38 -3.44 4.87 -10.40
C ALA A 38 -4.33 5.33 -9.24
N LEU A 39 -5.28 4.49 -8.84
CA LEU A 39 -5.97 4.64 -7.56
C LEU A 39 -5.12 3.99 -6.47
N VAL A 40 -4.72 4.78 -5.46
CA VAL A 40 -3.77 4.34 -4.43
C VAL A 40 -4.48 4.15 -3.11
N VAL A 41 -4.33 2.96 -2.54
CA VAL A 41 -4.70 2.65 -1.15
C VAL A 41 -3.53 3.04 -0.26
N HIS A 42 -3.72 4.05 0.59
CA HIS A 42 -2.73 4.44 1.58
C HIS A 42 -2.98 3.66 2.87
N MET A 43 -1.94 3.02 3.38
CA MET A 43 -1.95 2.34 4.67
C MET A 43 -1.43 3.26 5.77
N ALA A 44 -1.92 3.09 6.99
CA ALA A 44 -1.54 3.92 8.13
C ALA A 44 -0.17 3.53 8.71
N TYR A 45 0.22 2.25 8.59
CA TYR A 45 1.45 1.70 9.17
C TYR A 45 2.34 1.04 8.11
N THR A 46 3.61 0.84 8.47
CA THR A 46 4.66 0.30 7.59
C THR A 46 4.34 -1.12 7.09
N LEU A 47 4.81 -1.45 5.89
CA LEU A 47 4.75 -2.81 5.36
C LEU A 47 5.67 -3.74 6.18
N SER A 48 5.14 -4.85 6.68
CA SER A 48 5.97 -5.84 7.38
C SER A 48 6.81 -6.64 6.38
N GLU A 49 8.06 -6.98 6.75
CA GLU A 49 8.96 -7.74 5.88
C GLU A 49 8.39 -9.13 5.54
N THR A 50 7.70 -9.76 6.50
CA THR A 50 7.02 -11.04 6.30
C THR A 50 5.92 -10.92 5.24
N LEU A 51 5.02 -9.93 5.39
CA LEU A 51 3.94 -9.73 4.42
C LEU A 51 4.50 -9.41 3.03
N LYS A 52 5.53 -8.58 2.95
CA LYS A 52 6.21 -8.27 1.69
C LYS A 52 6.73 -9.53 0.98
N ALA A 53 7.42 -10.40 1.72
CA ALA A 53 7.95 -11.65 1.16
C ALA A 53 6.82 -12.56 0.66
N GLU A 54 5.75 -12.69 1.42
CA GLU A 54 4.58 -13.49 1.03
C GLU A 54 3.89 -12.93 -0.22
N ILE A 55 3.75 -11.60 -0.32
CA ILE A 55 3.15 -10.94 -1.50
C ILE A 55 4.00 -11.17 -2.74
N CYS A 56 5.32 -10.97 -2.65
CA CYS A 56 6.23 -11.20 -3.77
C CYS A 56 6.19 -12.67 -4.25
N ALA A 57 6.02 -13.63 -3.32
CA ALA A 57 5.91 -15.04 -3.67
C ALA A 57 4.56 -15.38 -4.32
N GLN A 58 3.46 -14.78 -3.84
CA GLN A 58 2.10 -15.09 -4.28
C GLN A 58 1.71 -14.37 -5.57
N TYR A 59 2.18 -13.14 -5.76
CA TYR A 59 1.82 -12.29 -6.89
C TYR A 59 3.08 -11.79 -7.62
N PRO A 60 3.73 -12.64 -8.43
CA PRO A 60 4.94 -12.27 -9.15
C PRO A 60 4.73 -11.17 -10.20
N SER A 61 3.46 -10.86 -10.55
CA SER A 61 3.09 -9.78 -11.46
C SER A 61 2.89 -8.43 -10.78
N LEU A 62 2.92 -8.35 -9.45
CA LEU A 62 2.90 -7.07 -8.74
C LEU A 62 4.25 -6.38 -8.88
N GLU A 63 4.22 -5.12 -9.33
CA GLU A 63 5.43 -4.31 -9.39
C GLU A 63 5.68 -3.68 -8.01
N TYR A 64 6.75 -4.09 -7.35
CA TYR A 64 7.19 -3.47 -6.10
C TYR A 64 7.90 -2.14 -6.39
N TYR A 65 7.55 -1.09 -5.65
CA TYR A 65 8.23 0.20 -5.70
C TYR A 65 8.67 0.67 -4.32
N ARG A 66 9.65 1.58 -4.32
CA ARG A 66 10.14 2.26 -3.12
C ARG A 66 10.41 3.72 -3.46
N GLN A 67 9.92 4.63 -2.62
CA GLN A 67 10.19 6.05 -2.72
C GLN A 67 10.90 6.53 -1.45
N GLU A 68 12.03 7.21 -1.61
CA GLU A 68 12.83 7.71 -0.48
C GLU A 68 12.22 8.94 0.21
N GLY A 69 11.08 9.40 -0.28
CA GLY A 69 10.44 10.63 0.17
C GLY A 69 11.18 11.87 -0.34
N SER A 70 10.61 13.03 -0.07
CA SER A 70 11.17 14.34 -0.34
C SER A 70 10.97 15.23 0.90
N PRO A 71 11.45 16.48 0.91
CA PRO A 71 11.09 17.42 1.96
C PRO A 71 9.58 17.62 2.11
N HIS A 72 8.83 17.46 1.01
CA HIS A 72 7.38 17.63 1.00
C HIS A 72 6.61 16.33 1.22
N ASN A 73 7.18 15.18 0.85
CA ASN A 73 6.51 13.88 0.93
C ASN A 73 7.26 12.90 1.83
N PRO A 74 6.61 12.19 2.76
CA PRO A 74 7.27 11.13 3.50
C PRO A 74 7.72 9.99 2.57
N PRO A 75 8.76 9.21 2.94
CA PRO A 75 9.12 8.00 2.22
C PRO A 75 8.01 6.96 2.32
N ASP A 76 7.84 6.19 1.25
CA ASP A 76 6.87 5.10 1.18
C ASP A 76 7.40 3.92 0.35
N GLU A 77 6.73 2.77 0.47
CA GLU A 77 6.91 1.63 -0.41
C GLU A 77 5.57 0.96 -0.67
N GLY A 78 5.51 0.12 -1.70
CA GLY A 78 4.26 -0.48 -2.06
C GLY A 78 4.29 -1.37 -3.29
N PHE A 79 3.11 -1.69 -3.77
CA PHE A 79 2.90 -2.52 -4.95
C PHE A 79 1.93 -1.85 -5.93
N ILE A 80 2.16 -2.04 -7.22
CA ILE A 80 1.34 -1.49 -8.31
C ILE A 80 0.88 -2.62 -9.23
N HIS A 81 -0.39 -2.58 -9.65
CA HIS A 81 -0.94 -3.48 -10.64
C HIS A 81 -2.15 -2.87 -11.36
N GLY A 82 -2.05 -2.74 -12.69
CA GLY A 82 -3.19 -2.42 -13.55
C GLY A 82 -3.91 -1.12 -13.23
N GLY A 83 -3.19 -0.05 -12.85
CA GLY A 83 -3.81 1.23 -12.46
C GLY A 83 -4.32 1.28 -11.01
N PHE A 84 -3.96 0.29 -10.19
CA PHE A 84 -4.19 0.31 -8.75
C PHE A 84 -2.85 0.17 -8.02
N ALA A 85 -2.72 0.83 -6.89
CA ALA A 85 -1.54 0.71 -6.05
C ALA A 85 -1.92 0.62 -4.57
N ILE A 86 -1.02 0.08 -3.78
CA ILE A 86 -1.06 0.16 -2.32
C ILE A 86 0.26 0.73 -1.82
N SER A 87 0.19 1.75 -0.97
CA SER A 87 1.33 2.49 -0.41
C SER A 87 1.35 2.32 1.11
N PHE A 88 2.53 2.03 1.64
CA PHE A 88 2.82 1.92 3.06
C PHE A 88 3.88 2.97 3.42
N PRO A 89 3.67 3.76 4.50
CA PRO A 89 4.68 4.70 4.96
C PRO A 89 5.95 3.94 5.36
N ARG A 90 7.09 4.62 5.23
CA ARG A 90 8.37 4.11 5.71
C ARG A 90 8.94 4.99 6.80
N PRO A 91 9.74 4.45 7.72
CA PRO A 91 10.61 5.27 8.55
C PRO A 91 11.56 6.05 7.65
N ARG A 92 11.74 7.35 7.91
CA ARG A 92 12.89 8.07 7.36
C ARG A 92 14.13 7.39 7.92
N ALA A 93 15.08 7.02 7.05
CA ALA A 93 16.38 6.58 7.53
C ALA A 93 16.93 7.70 8.40
N ALA A 94 17.23 7.40 9.68
CA ALA A 94 18.01 8.32 10.50
C ALA A 94 19.36 8.47 9.80
N GLY A 95 19.61 9.65 9.24
CA GLY A 95 20.91 10.02 8.68
C GLY A 95 21.95 10.21 9.77
#